data_AF-A0A7W1CC91-F1
#
_entry.id   AF-A0A7W1CC91-F1
#
_cell.length_a   1.000
_cell.length_b   1.000
_cell.length_c   1.000
_cell.angle_alpha   90.00
_cell.angle_beta   90.00
_cell.angle_gamma   90.00
#
_symmetry.space_group_name_H-M   'P 1'
#
loop_
_entity.id
_entity.type
_entity.pdbx_description
1 polymer ?
#
loop_
_entity_poly.entity_id
_entity_poly.type
_entity_poly.pdbx_seq_one_letter_code
_entity_poly.pdbx_strand_id
1 'polypeptide(L)'
;MNRNGDLTYSEAIEKIMRNNGYFAPLKLLYKEIWNYKDRSKIIGKTPDFTIQERVQRDPRFTRIAKGVYALTEFLEQVEKEDLGFFTVEKNEGVFKEAKKFVKTENVVEQKVRIGQSYFRTKLLAEMKSCPITGIDDKRLLIASHIKPWAHSNNEERVNTKNGENVKKIV
;
A
#
# COMPACT_ATOMS: atom_id res chain seq x y z
N MET A 1 -29.94 -2.23 -18.54
CA MET A 1 -28.75 -2.64 -19.33
C MET A 1 -28.13 -3.86 -18.65
N ASN A 2 -28.46 -5.06 -19.11
CA ASN A 2 -27.96 -6.32 -18.52
C ASN A 2 -26.57 -6.66 -19.08
N ARG A 3 -25.64 -7.01 -18.18
CA ARG A 3 -24.58 -8.02 -18.34
C ARG A 3 -23.66 -7.95 -17.12
N ASN A 4 -23.93 -8.74 -16.09
CA ASN A 4 -22.86 -9.22 -15.24
C ASN A 4 -23.26 -10.65 -14.86
N GLY A 5 -22.72 -11.63 -15.60
CA GLY A 5 -22.54 -12.95 -15.00
C GLY A 5 -21.81 -12.74 -13.67
N ASP A 6 -22.20 -13.48 -12.64
CA ASP A 6 -21.73 -13.26 -11.27
C ASP A 6 -20.20 -13.12 -11.24
N LEU A 7 -19.70 -11.87 -11.12
CA LEU A 7 -18.27 -11.59 -11.07
C LEU A 7 -17.65 -12.39 -9.94
N THR A 8 -16.48 -12.97 -10.14
CA THR A 8 -15.75 -13.63 -9.06
C THR A 8 -15.36 -12.60 -7.98
N TYR A 9 -15.06 -13.05 -6.76
CA TYR A 9 -14.59 -12.13 -5.72
C TYR A 9 -13.32 -11.38 -6.16
N SER A 10 -12.39 -12.05 -6.86
CA SER A 10 -11.18 -11.41 -7.38
C SER A 10 -11.50 -10.29 -8.38
N GLU A 11 -12.41 -10.51 -9.34
CA GLU A 11 -12.79 -9.49 -10.32
C GLU A 11 -13.56 -8.32 -9.70
N ALA A 12 -14.41 -8.59 -8.70
CA ALA A 12 -15.11 -7.55 -7.98
C ALA A 12 -14.14 -6.67 -7.17
N ILE A 13 -13.17 -7.28 -6.48
CA ILE A 13 -12.11 -6.56 -5.75
C ILE A 13 -11.26 -5.74 -6.72
N GLU A 14 -10.90 -6.30 -7.88
CA GLU A 14 -10.15 -5.59 -8.90
C GLU A 14 -10.88 -4.34 -9.40
N LYS A 15 -12.20 -4.44 -9.68
CA LYS A 15 -13.01 -3.28 -10.06
C LYS A 15 -13.05 -2.21 -8.98
N ILE A 16 -13.20 -2.61 -7.72
CA ILE A 16 -13.18 -1.67 -6.58
C ILE A 16 -11.83 -0.95 -6.51
N MET A 17 -10.72 -1.68 -6.61
CA MET A 17 -9.39 -1.07 -6.58
C MET A 17 -9.18 -0.13 -7.77
N ARG A 18 -9.55 -0.52 -9.00
CA ARG A 18 -9.44 0.36 -10.18
C ARG A 18 -10.21 1.68 -10.02
N ASN A 19 -11.38 1.64 -9.40
CA ASN A 19 -12.18 2.84 -9.15
C ASN A 19 -11.62 3.73 -8.02
N ASN A 20 -10.78 3.17 -7.14
CA ASN A 20 -10.22 3.87 -5.98
C ASN A 20 -8.72 4.22 -6.15
N GLY A 21 -8.23 4.37 -7.39
CA GLY A 21 -6.82 4.70 -7.65
C GLY A 21 -5.87 3.51 -7.49
N TYR A 22 -6.34 2.31 -7.83
CA TYR A 22 -5.60 1.03 -7.83
C TYR A 22 -5.27 0.41 -6.46
N PHE A 23 -5.83 0.93 -5.37
CA PHE A 23 -5.68 0.34 -4.04
C PHE A 23 -6.97 0.43 -3.22
N ALA A 24 -7.07 -0.40 -2.18
CA ALA A 24 -8.17 -0.37 -1.23
C ALA A 24 -7.78 -1.02 0.12
N PRO A 25 -8.13 -0.41 1.27
CA PRO A 25 -8.20 -1.10 2.54
C PRO A 25 -9.32 -2.12 2.59
N LEU A 26 -9.09 -3.15 3.40
CA LEU A 26 -9.97 -4.30 3.58
C LEU A 26 -11.40 -3.90 3.98
N LYS A 27 -11.52 -2.85 4.81
CA LYS A 27 -12.82 -2.31 5.24
C LYS A 27 -13.65 -1.74 4.08
N LEU A 28 -13.00 -1.13 3.09
CA LEU A 28 -13.70 -0.63 1.91
C LEU A 28 -14.20 -1.79 1.05
N LEU A 29 -13.35 -2.79 0.85
CA LEU A 29 -13.71 -3.99 0.10
C LEU A 29 -14.95 -4.64 0.71
N TYR A 30 -15.03 -4.78 2.04
CA TYR A 30 -16.23 -5.31 2.71
C TYR A 30 -17.50 -4.49 2.46
N LYS A 31 -17.37 -3.17 2.33
CA LYS A 31 -18.50 -2.26 2.09
C LYS A 31 -18.95 -2.28 0.62
N GLU A 32 -18.00 -2.19 -0.31
CA GLU A 32 -18.28 -1.97 -1.74
C GLU A 32 -18.45 -3.25 -2.55
N ILE A 33 -18.04 -4.42 -2.04
CA ILE A 33 -18.20 -5.71 -2.73
C ILE A 33 -19.66 -5.98 -3.14
N TRP A 34 -20.61 -5.48 -2.35
CA TRP A 34 -22.04 -5.64 -2.56
C TRP A 34 -22.58 -4.87 -3.75
N ASN A 35 -21.83 -3.90 -4.29
CA ASN A 35 -22.19 -3.23 -5.54
C ASN A 35 -21.95 -4.13 -6.76
N TYR A 36 -21.17 -5.20 -6.60
CA TYR A 36 -20.77 -6.12 -7.67
C TYR A 36 -21.24 -7.56 -7.44
N LYS A 37 -21.77 -7.88 -6.26
CA LYS A 37 -22.25 -9.21 -5.88
C LYS A 37 -23.58 -9.15 -5.14
N ASP A 38 -24.44 -10.12 -5.44
CA ASP A 38 -25.72 -10.30 -4.76
C ASP A 38 -25.56 -11.06 -3.45
N ARG A 39 -26.04 -10.48 -2.33
CA ARG A 39 -26.06 -11.13 -1.00
C ARG A 39 -26.82 -12.46 -1.00
N SER A 40 -27.92 -12.52 -1.72
CA SER A 40 -28.85 -13.66 -1.72
C SER A 40 -28.30 -14.91 -2.40
N LYS A 41 -27.19 -14.81 -3.14
CA LYS A 41 -26.56 -15.93 -3.86
C LYS A 41 -25.39 -16.56 -3.11
N ILE A 42 -25.07 -16.07 -1.92
CA ILE A 42 -23.88 -16.52 -1.19
C ILE A 42 -24.20 -17.78 -0.40
N ILE A 43 -23.44 -18.83 -0.67
CA ILE A 43 -23.51 -20.12 0.01
C ILE A 43 -22.14 -20.38 0.64
N GLY A 44 -22.07 -20.62 1.95
CA GLY A 44 -20.84 -21.02 2.65
C GLY A 44 -20.19 -19.94 3.54
N LYS A 45 -18.84 -19.90 3.57
CA LYS A 45 -18.03 -19.06 4.48
C LYS A 45 -18.42 -17.57 4.44
N THR A 46 -18.23 -16.87 5.56
CA THR A 46 -18.48 -15.42 5.65
C THR A 46 -17.75 -14.69 4.51
N PRO A 47 -18.44 -13.83 3.74
CA PRO A 47 -17.86 -13.08 2.62
C PRO A 47 -16.57 -12.35 2.96
N ASP A 48 -16.48 -11.84 4.18
CA ASP A 48 -15.32 -11.09 4.68
C ASP A 48 -14.05 -11.95 4.74
N PHE A 49 -14.17 -13.22 5.17
CA PHE A 49 -13.06 -14.17 5.13
C PHE A 49 -12.68 -14.49 3.69
N THR A 50 -13.66 -14.61 2.80
CA THR A 50 -13.37 -14.87 1.37
C THR A 50 -12.61 -13.72 0.76
N ILE A 51 -13.02 -12.47 0.99
CA ILE A 51 -12.32 -11.28 0.50
C ILE A 51 -10.91 -11.22 1.07
N GLN A 52 -10.75 -11.45 2.38
CA GLN A 52 -9.46 -11.45 3.04
C GLN A 52 -8.51 -12.52 2.47
N GLU A 53 -8.97 -13.76 2.31
CA GLU A 53 -8.18 -14.83 1.70
C GLU A 53 -7.79 -14.49 0.26
N ARG A 54 -8.69 -13.88 -0.51
CA ARG A 54 -8.43 -13.50 -1.90
C ARG A 54 -7.35 -12.42 -1.99
N VAL A 55 -7.44 -11.34 -1.22
CA VAL A 55 -6.42 -10.28 -1.25
C VAL A 55 -5.06 -10.74 -0.72
N GLN A 56 -5.01 -11.81 0.07
CA GLN A 56 -3.76 -12.35 0.62
C GLN A 56 -3.10 -13.40 -0.29
N ARG A 57 -3.89 -14.20 -1.00
CA ARG A 57 -3.38 -15.34 -1.79
C ARG A 57 -3.31 -15.09 -3.28
N ASP A 58 -4.15 -14.20 -3.81
CA ASP A 58 -4.20 -13.94 -5.25
C ASP A 58 -3.04 -13.01 -5.65
N PRO A 59 -2.17 -13.41 -6.62
CA PRO A 59 -1.00 -12.63 -7.00
C PRO A 59 -1.31 -11.26 -7.60
N ARG A 60 -2.57 -11.01 -7.99
CA ARG A 60 -3.05 -9.71 -8.47
C ARG A 60 -3.00 -8.61 -7.40
N PHE A 61 -2.97 -8.99 -6.11
CA PHE A 61 -3.02 -8.05 -5.01
C PHE A 61 -1.72 -8.08 -4.21
N THR A 62 -1.18 -6.89 -3.94
CA THR A 62 0.01 -6.70 -3.11
C THR A 62 -0.38 -5.94 -1.85
N ARG A 63 0.02 -6.45 -0.69
CA ARG A 63 -0.18 -5.75 0.58
C ARG A 63 0.80 -4.58 0.70
N ILE A 64 0.27 -3.36 0.71
CA ILE A 64 1.08 -2.13 0.81
C ILE A 64 1.18 -1.60 2.25
N ALA A 65 0.16 -1.83 3.08
CA ALA A 65 0.13 -1.43 4.49
C ALA A 65 -0.76 -2.36 5.33
N LYS A 66 -0.87 -2.09 6.64
CA LYS A 66 -1.68 -2.90 7.56
C LYS A 66 -3.15 -2.83 7.15
N GLY A 67 -3.64 -3.91 6.53
CA GLY A 67 -5.02 -4.00 6.04
C GLY A 67 -5.27 -3.23 4.75
N VAL A 68 -4.22 -2.82 4.02
CA VAL A 68 -4.32 -2.10 2.74
C VAL A 68 -3.63 -2.88 1.64
N TYR A 69 -4.34 -3.05 0.52
CA TYR A 69 -3.89 -3.83 -0.63
C TYR A 69 -3.99 -2.98 -1.90
N ALA A 70 -3.07 -3.17 -2.83
CA ALA A 70 -3.04 -2.55 -4.15
C ALA A 70 -3.02 -3.60 -5.25
N LEU A 71 -3.39 -3.21 -6.46
CA LEU A 71 -3.17 -4.01 -7.65
C LEU A 71 -1.67 -4.06 -7.95
N THR A 72 -1.14 -5.27 -8.06
CA THR A 72 0.29 -5.52 -8.30
C THR A 72 0.78 -4.85 -9.59
N GLU A 73 -0.06 -4.85 -10.64
CA GLU A 73 0.25 -4.23 -11.95
C GLU A 73 0.48 -2.71 -11.85
N PHE A 74 -0.20 -2.04 -10.92
CA PHE A 74 -0.19 -0.58 -10.80
C PHE A 74 0.61 -0.10 -9.58
N LEU A 75 1.42 -0.97 -8.97
CA LEU A 75 2.18 -0.65 -7.77
C LEU A 75 3.11 0.56 -7.99
N GLU A 76 3.74 0.66 -9.16
CA GLU A 76 4.61 1.80 -9.50
C GLU A 76 3.83 3.12 -9.62
N GLN A 77 2.59 3.08 -10.10
CA GLN A 77 1.74 4.27 -10.19
C GLN A 77 1.28 4.69 -8.80
N VAL A 78 0.92 3.71 -7.97
CA VAL A 78 0.55 3.92 -6.57
C VAL A 78 1.70 4.55 -5.79
N GLU A 79 2.94 4.15 -6.07
CA GLU A 79 4.15 4.73 -5.46
C GLU A 79 4.49 6.12 -5.99
N LYS A 80 4.29 6.38 -7.30
CA LYS A 80 4.62 7.67 -7.94
C LYS A 80 3.65 8.79 -7.58
N GLU A 81 2.37 8.48 -7.35
CA GLU A 81 1.33 9.47 -7.04
C GLU A 81 1.31 9.89 -5.56
N ASP A 82 2.21 9.36 -4.72
CA ASP A 82 2.27 9.64 -3.28
C ASP A 82 0.88 9.49 -2.64
N LEU A 83 0.20 8.38 -2.96
CA LEU A 83 -1.18 8.10 -2.59
C LEU A 83 -1.33 8.08 -1.06
N GLY A 84 -1.66 9.25 -0.54
CA GLY A 84 -2.48 9.46 0.63
C GLY A 84 -1.88 8.98 1.94
N PHE A 85 -1.59 9.94 2.81
CA PHE A 85 -1.56 9.70 4.25
C PHE A 85 -2.82 8.91 4.66
N PHE A 86 -2.64 7.79 5.35
CA PHE A 86 -3.75 7.07 5.97
C PHE A 86 -4.11 7.75 7.29
N THR A 87 -5.29 8.34 7.39
CA THR A 87 -5.87 8.71 8.69
C THR A 87 -6.74 7.56 9.18
N VAL A 88 -6.33 6.90 10.26
CA VAL A 88 -7.18 5.93 10.96
C VAL A 88 -8.04 6.72 11.93
N GLU A 89 -9.19 7.22 11.46
CA GLU A 89 -10.22 7.69 12.38
C GLU A 89 -10.94 6.49 13.02
N LYS A 90 -11.18 6.61 14.32
CA LYS A 90 -11.83 5.61 15.18
C LYS A 90 -12.97 4.91 14.45
N ASN A 91 -12.80 3.61 14.19
CA ASN A 91 -13.84 2.65 13.81
C ASN A 91 -14.77 2.98 12.63
N GLU A 92 -14.48 3.97 11.78
CA GLU A 92 -15.18 4.20 10.51
C GLU A 92 -14.17 4.61 9.44
N GLY A 93 -13.94 3.73 8.47
CA GLY A 93 -13.00 3.99 7.38
C GLY A 93 -13.70 4.84 6.33
N VAL A 94 -13.52 6.16 6.40
CA VAL A 94 -14.00 7.11 5.40
C VAL A 94 -12.80 7.58 4.58
N PHE A 95 -12.89 7.38 3.27
CA PHE A 95 -11.93 7.92 2.30
C PHE A 95 -12.30 9.36 2.04
N LYS A 96 -11.32 10.26 2.09
CA LYS A 96 -11.42 11.55 1.41
C LYS A 96 -10.32 11.59 0.37
N GLU A 97 -10.70 11.90 -0.87
CA GLU A 97 -9.75 12.27 -1.91
C GLU A 97 -8.82 13.36 -1.39
N ALA A 98 -7.58 13.37 -1.89
CA ALA A 98 -6.58 14.40 -1.63
C ALA A 98 -6.98 15.76 -2.24
N LYS A 99 -8.13 16.33 -1.85
CA LYS A 99 -8.37 17.77 -1.99
C LYS A 99 -7.87 18.44 -0.73
N LYS A 100 -6.58 18.78 -0.73
CA LYS A 100 -6.00 19.94 -0.04
C LYS A 100 -6.64 20.22 1.35
N PHE A 101 -6.31 19.43 2.38
CA PHE A 101 -6.87 19.69 3.71
C PHE A 101 -5.95 20.51 4.61
N VAL A 102 -6.54 21.64 5.03
CA VAL A 102 -6.14 22.53 6.12
C VAL A 102 -6.07 21.73 7.41
N LYS A 103 -5.00 21.95 8.19
CA LYS A 103 -4.79 21.34 9.52
C LYS A 103 -6.03 21.55 10.39
N THR A 104 -6.61 20.47 10.89
CA THR A 104 -7.45 20.54 12.09
C THR A 104 -7.09 19.37 13.00
N GLU A 105 -7.14 19.68 14.29
CA GLU A 105 -6.28 19.14 15.32
C GLU A 105 -6.78 17.78 15.84
N ASN A 106 -5.83 16.96 16.30
CA ASN A 106 -6.00 15.64 16.94
C ASN A 106 -6.10 14.40 16.02
N VAL A 107 -5.30 14.36 14.95
CA VAL A 107 -5.04 13.11 14.22
C VAL A 107 -3.65 12.59 14.60
N VAL A 108 -3.58 11.38 15.15
CA VAL A 108 -2.30 10.68 15.34
C VAL A 108 -1.83 10.20 13.97
N GLU A 109 -0.94 10.98 13.37
CA GLU A 109 -0.37 10.74 12.04
C GLU A 109 0.56 9.52 12.04
N GLN A 110 0.07 8.32 11.71
CA GLN A 110 0.94 7.21 11.34
C GLN A 110 1.37 7.37 9.87
N LYS A 111 2.49 8.06 9.65
CA LYS A 111 3.14 8.17 8.33
C LYS A 111 3.76 6.83 7.95
N VAL A 112 2.97 5.95 7.32
CA VAL A 112 3.50 4.75 6.68
C VAL A 112 4.23 5.20 5.41
N ARG A 113 5.56 5.10 5.37
CA ARG A 113 6.38 5.40 4.19
C ARG A 113 6.17 4.31 3.13
N ILE A 114 5.15 4.47 2.31
CA ILE A 114 4.93 3.64 1.12
C ILE A 114 6.16 3.76 0.21
N GLY A 115 6.65 2.65 -0.34
CA GLY A 115 7.87 2.63 -1.17
C GLY A 115 9.20 2.43 -0.42
N GLN A 116 9.22 2.46 0.92
CA GLN A 116 10.46 2.20 1.69
C GLN A 116 11.01 0.77 1.45
N SER A 117 10.12 -0.22 1.27
CA SER A 117 10.53 -1.59 0.96
C SER A 117 11.13 -1.71 -0.44
N TYR A 118 10.55 -1.02 -1.43
CA TYR A 118 11.06 -0.98 -2.79
C TYR A 118 12.42 -0.27 -2.85
N PHE A 119 12.51 0.92 -2.27
CA PHE A 119 13.76 1.68 -2.12
C PHE A 119 14.84 0.86 -1.43
N ARG A 120 14.54 0.21 -0.30
CA ARG A 120 15.48 -0.67 0.40
C ARG A 120 15.95 -1.82 -0.48
N THR A 121 15.03 -2.46 -1.21
CA THR A 121 15.36 -3.60 -2.07
C THR A 121 16.30 -3.17 -3.20
N LYS A 122 15.99 -2.06 -3.87
CA LYS A 122 16.87 -1.51 -4.91
C LYS A 122 18.22 -1.05 -4.36
N LEU A 123 18.23 -0.36 -3.21
CA LEU A 123 19.46 0.14 -2.61
C LEU A 123 20.39 -1.00 -2.16
N LEU A 124 19.83 -2.10 -1.64
CA LEU A 124 20.61 -3.30 -1.31
C LEU A 124 21.12 -4.05 -2.55
N ALA A 125 20.48 -3.88 -3.71
CA ALA A 125 20.94 -4.45 -4.97
C ALA A 125 22.15 -3.67 -5.53
N GLU A 126 22.11 -2.34 -5.42
CA GLU A 126 23.19 -1.45 -5.87
C GLU A 126 24.36 -1.41 -4.88
N MET A 127 24.08 -1.25 -3.59
CA MET A 127 25.07 -1.16 -2.54
C MET A 127 24.92 -2.33 -1.55
N LYS A 128 25.84 -3.29 -1.63
CA LYS A 128 25.75 -4.54 -0.84
C LYS A 128 26.24 -4.41 0.60
N SER A 129 27.07 -3.42 0.89
CA SER A 129 27.68 -3.20 2.20
C SER A 129 27.62 -1.73 2.63
N CYS A 130 27.78 -1.49 3.93
CA CYS A 130 27.87 -0.14 4.49
C CYS A 130 29.21 0.50 4.09
N PRO A 131 29.22 1.69 3.46
CA PRO A 131 30.47 2.34 3.03
C PRO A 131 31.36 2.79 4.19
N ILE A 132 30.79 2.97 5.38
CA ILE A 132 31.52 3.43 6.58
C ILE A 132 32.11 2.26 7.37
N THR A 133 31.33 1.19 7.54
CA THR A 133 31.68 0.07 8.44
C THR A 133 32.08 -1.21 7.72
N GLY A 134 31.88 -1.30 6.40
CA GLY A 134 32.14 -2.49 5.60
C GLY A 134 31.16 -3.65 5.81
N ILE A 135 30.20 -3.54 6.75
CA ILE A 135 29.23 -4.60 7.05
C ILE A 135 28.35 -4.88 5.83
N ASP A 136 28.17 -6.15 5.49
CA ASP A 136 27.33 -6.64 4.39
C ASP A 136 26.10 -7.44 4.86
N ASP A 137 25.97 -7.71 6.17
CA ASP A 137 24.80 -8.38 6.74
C ASP A 137 23.55 -7.48 6.60
N LYS A 138 22.68 -7.84 5.65
CA LYS A 138 21.42 -7.14 5.35
C LYS A 138 20.53 -6.93 6.57
N ARG A 139 20.61 -7.77 7.61
CA ARG A 139 19.82 -7.62 8.84
C ARG A 139 20.26 -6.44 9.68
N LEU A 140 21.53 -6.04 9.55
CA LEU A 140 22.16 -4.93 10.26
C LEU A 140 22.17 -3.64 9.44
N LEU A 141 21.92 -3.72 8.13
CA LEU A 141 21.86 -2.54 7.25
C LEU A 141 20.48 -1.88 7.30
N ILE A 142 20.47 -0.55 7.45
CA ILE A 142 19.30 0.31 7.29
C ILE A 142 19.47 1.11 6.00
N ALA A 143 18.45 1.10 5.15
CA ALA A 143 18.40 1.99 3.99
C ALA A 143 17.95 3.38 4.46
N SER A 144 18.90 4.31 4.54
CA SER A 144 18.68 5.71 4.89
C SER A 144 18.64 6.57 3.63
N HIS A 145 17.88 7.66 3.64
CA HIS A 145 17.94 8.66 2.59
C HIS A 145 19.01 9.72 2.92
N ILE A 146 19.72 10.18 1.90
CA ILE A 146 20.68 11.29 2.02
C ILE A 146 19.90 12.60 2.19
N LYS A 147 19.01 12.90 1.24
CA LYS A 147 18.00 13.96 1.37
C LYS A 147 16.82 13.41 2.18
N PRO A 148 16.46 13.99 3.33
CA PRO A 148 15.41 13.45 4.18
C PRO A 148 14.09 13.28 3.42
N TRP A 149 13.39 12.18 3.66
CA TRP A 149 12.12 11.82 3.00
C TRP A 149 11.10 12.98 2.94
N ALA A 150 11.02 13.79 4.01
CA ALA A 150 10.11 14.94 4.10
C ALA A 150 10.42 16.06 3.10
N HIS A 151 11.66 16.17 2.64
CA HIS A 151 12.13 17.15 1.66
C HIS A 151 12.34 16.55 0.27
N SER A 152 12.20 15.23 0.13
CA SER A 152 12.32 14.54 -1.15
C SER A 152 11.01 14.62 -1.94
N ASN A 153 11.14 14.89 -3.24
CA ASN A 153 10.07 14.68 -4.22
C ASN A 153 9.89 13.17 -4.49
N ASN A 154 8.83 12.80 -5.23
CA ASN A 154 8.46 11.39 -5.41
C ASN A 154 9.55 10.58 -6.14
N GLU A 155 10.23 11.18 -7.12
CA GLU A 155 11.34 10.56 -7.82
C GLU A 155 12.53 10.33 -6.88
N GLU A 156 12.88 11.33 -6.06
CA GLU A 156 13.96 11.26 -5.07
C GLU A 156 13.70 10.25 -3.95
N ARG A 157 12.43 9.95 -3.63
CA ARG A 157 12.06 8.98 -2.58
C ARG A 157 12.34 7.53 -3.00
N VAL A 158 12.19 7.22 -4.28
CA VAL A 158 12.43 5.88 -4.84
C VAL A 158 13.79 5.74 -5.53
N ASN A 159 14.50 6.85 -5.74
CA ASN A 159 15.82 6.88 -6.37
C ASN A 159 16.92 6.38 -5.41
N THR A 160 17.60 5.31 -5.80
CA THR A 160 18.71 4.71 -5.02
C THR A 160 19.89 5.64 -4.82
N LYS A 161 20.12 6.60 -5.74
CA LYS A 161 21.19 7.61 -5.59
C LYS A 161 20.95 8.57 -4.42
N ASN A 162 19.70 8.65 -3.94
CA ASN A 162 19.36 9.40 -2.74
C ASN A 162 19.40 8.51 -1.48
N GLY A 163 20.11 7.38 -1.52
CA GLY A 163 20.13 6.40 -0.46
C GLY A 163 21.53 5.92 -0.07
N GLU A 164 21.67 5.56 1.20
CA GLU A 164 22.84 4.88 1.74
C GLU A 164 22.47 3.79 2.76
N ASN A 165 23.29 2.74 2.83
CA ASN A 165 23.15 1.68 3.82
C ASN A 165 23.99 2.03 5.04
N VAL A 166 23.31 2.35 6.13
CA VAL A 166 23.93 2.67 7.42
C VAL A 166 23.77 1.52 8.38
N LYS A 167 24.71 1.38 9.31
CA LYS A 167 24.62 0.38 10.38
C LYS A 167 23.45 0.72 11.29
N LYS A 168 22.63 -0.28 11.60
CA LYS A 168 21.62 -0.20 12.66
C LYS A 168 22.35 -0.02 14.00
N ILE A 169 22.28 1.19 14.55
CA ILE A 169 22.64 1.45 15.94
C ILE A 169 21.43 0.98 16.75
N VAL A 170 21.64 -0.04 17.58
CA VAL A 170 20.65 -0.61 18.50
C VAL A 170 20.74 0.12 19.83
#